data_AF-A0A381KJE9-F1
#
_entry.id   AF-A0A381KJE9-F1
#
_cell.length_a   1.000
_cell.length_b   1.000
_cell.length_c   1.000
_cell.angle_alpha   90.00
_cell.angle_beta   90.00
_cell.angle_gamma   90.00
#
_symmetry.space_group_name_H-M   'P 1'
#
loop_
_entity.id
_entity.type
_entity.pdbx_description
1 polymer ?
#
loop_
_entity_poly.entity_id
_entity_poly.type
_entity_poly.pdbx_seq_one_letter_code
_entity_poly.pdbx_strand_id
1 'polypeptide(L)'
;MNIKKIFNNNVVVSSLEDGTEIIVTGAGVGFKKKVGDLIDENLISKKYFVQDDQRDKYNQILNKTSIEYFKISEEIIEKANEVLNTQVNDSIILALTSHIEFAVQREKQGIKLPNLILNETKQLYREEFEFGLWAIDEIEKKDRNKIA
;
A
#
# COMPACT_ATOMS: atom_id res chain seq x y z
N MET A 1 -2.47 -3.50 22.41
CA MET A 1 -2.64 -4.01 21.03
C MET A 1 -1.87 -5.32 20.86
N ASN A 2 -2.57 -6.42 20.59
CA ASN A 2 -1.94 -7.75 20.43
C ASN A 2 -1.88 -8.16 18.94
N ILE A 3 -0.74 -8.70 18.51
CA ILE A 3 -0.53 -9.20 17.15
C ILE A 3 -1.40 -10.42 16.90
N LYS A 4 -2.25 -10.36 15.87
CA LYS A 4 -3.05 -11.48 15.36
C LYS A 4 -2.36 -12.19 14.20
N LYS A 5 -1.65 -11.45 13.35
CA LYS A 5 -0.95 -12.00 12.18
C LYS A 5 0.26 -11.15 11.84
N ILE A 6 1.34 -11.78 11.39
CA ILE A 6 2.57 -11.11 10.94
C ILE A 6 2.73 -11.39 9.46
N PHE A 7 2.85 -10.33 8.64
CA PHE A 7 3.08 -10.49 7.21
C PHE A 7 4.57 -10.35 6.86
N ASN A 8 5.25 -9.38 7.47
CA ASN A 8 6.70 -9.24 7.41
C ASN A 8 7.20 -8.42 8.62
N ASN A 9 8.47 -8.03 8.61
CA ASN A 9 9.07 -7.24 9.69
C ASN A 9 8.41 -5.87 9.91
N ASN A 10 7.69 -5.34 8.93
CA ASN A 10 7.17 -3.98 8.94
C ASN A 10 5.64 -3.88 8.89
N VAL A 11 4.93 -5.00 8.71
CA VAL A 11 3.46 -5.02 8.58
C VAL A 11 2.87 -6.18 9.38
N VAL A 12 1.96 -5.84 10.28
CA VAL A 12 1.24 -6.79 11.15
C VAL A 12 -0.25 -6.45 11.20
N VAL A 13 -1.09 -7.46 11.44
CA VAL A 13 -2.48 -7.24 11.87
C VAL A 13 -2.55 -7.38 13.37
N SER A 14 -3.21 -6.42 14.00
CA SER A 14 -3.46 -6.35 15.43
C SER A 14 -4.95 -6.23 15.70
N SER A 15 -5.33 -6.53 16.93
CA SER A 15 -6.66 -6.22 17.44
C SER A 15 -6.55 -5.15 18.54
N LEU A 16 -7.48 -4.19 18.49
CA LEU A 16 -7.71 -3.19 19.54
C LEU A 16 -8.48 -3.83 20.72
N GLU A 17 -8.65 -3.09 21.82
CA GLU A 17 -9.31 -3.60 23.03
C GLU A 17 -10.80 -3.90 22.83
N ASP A 18 -11.45 -3.17 21.92
CA ASP A 18 -12.84 -3.37 21.50
C ASP A 18 -13.04 -4.54 20.52
N GLY A 19 -11.95 -5.21 20.15
CA GLY A 19 -11.95 -6.31 19.18
C GLY A 19 -11.76 -5.87 17.72
N THR A 20 -11.74 -4.57 17.43
CA THR A 20 -11.55 -4.04 16.08
C THR A 20 -10.20 -4.47 15.52
N GLU A 21 -10.18 -5.04 14.31
CA GLU A 21 -8.93 -5.38 13.62
C GLU A 21 -8.36 -4.18 12.89
N ILE A 22 -7.06 -4.00 13.07
CA ILE A 22 -6.28 -2.94 12.43
C ILE A 22 -5.03 -3.53 11.82
N ILE A 23 -4.58 -2.93 10.72
CA ILE A 23 -3.25 -3.18 10.18
C ILE A 23 -2.34 -2.10 10.69
N VAL A 24 -1.17 -2.53 11.15
CA VAL A 24 -0.16 -1.65 11.70
C VAL A 24 1.07 -1.77 10.83
N THR A 25 1.51 -0.62 10.30
CA THR A 25 2.75 -0.48 9.55
C THR A 25 3.78 0.26 10.39
N GLY A 26 5.04 -0.09 10.22
CA GLY A 26 6.14 0.61 10.87
C GLY A 26 7.45 -0.15 10.84
N ALA A 27 8.57 0.57 10.88
CA ALA A 27 9.90 -0.03 10.74
C ALA A 27 10.17 -1.02 11.89
N GLY A 28 10.23 -2.32 11.58
CA GLY A 28 10.51 -3.36 12.56
C GLY A 28 9.34 -3.73 13.48
N VAL A 29 8.11 -3.26 13.21
CA VAL A 29 6.94 -3.54 14.07
C VAL A 29 6.64 -5.05 14.24
N GLY A 30 6.96 -5.86 13.23
CA GLY A 30 6.85 -7.33 13.27
C GLY A 30 8.19 -8.04 13.51
N PHE A 31 9.30 -7.32 13.64
CA PHE A 31 10.63 -7.91 13.75
C PHE A 31 10.81 -8.64 15.09
N LYS A 32 11.18 -9.92 15.04
CA LYS A 32 11.33 -10.81 16.21
C LYS A 32 10.07 -10.96 17.08
N LYS A 33 8.89 -10.60 16.55
CA LYS A 33 7.60 -10.80 17.22
C LYS A 33 6.96 -12.13 16.82
N LYS A 34 6.02 -12.60 17.64
CA LYS A 34 5.16 -13.75 17.38
C LYS A 34 3.69 -13.35 17.53
N VAL A 35 2.79 -14.15 16.95
CA VAL A 35 1.34 -14.00 17.16
C VAL A 35 1.05 -14.10 18.66
N GLY A 36 0.29 -13.15 19.18
CA GLY A 36 -0.01 -12.98 20.60
C GLY A 36 0.89 -11.97 21.32
N ASP A 37 2.03 -11.56 20.74
CA ASP A 37 2.89 -10.54 21.35
C ASP A 37 2.25 -9.14 21.30
N LEU A 38 2.62 -8.30 22.26
CA LEU A 38 2.30 -6.88 22.25
C LEU A 38 3.11 -6.12 21.20
N ILE A 39 2.45 -5.21 20.50
CA ILE A 39 3.08 -4.24 19.61
C ILE A 39 3.74 -3.14 20.44
N ASP A 40 4.98 -2.81 20.08
CA ASP A 40 5.63 -1.60 20.59
C ASP A 40 5.06 -0.39 19.86
N GLU A 41 4.34 0.47 20.58
CA GLU A 41 3.66 1.63 20.00
C GLU A 41 4.63 2.66 19.41
N ASN A 42 5.89 2.68 19.86
CA ASN A 42 6.92 3.59 19.33
C ASN A 42 7.38 3.20 17.92
N LEU A 43 7.15 1.96 17.51
CA LEU A 43 7.50 1.46 16.18
C LEU A 43 6.37 1.66 15.17
N ILE A 44 5.21 2.17 15.59
CA ILE A 44 4.04 2.34 14.72
C ILE A 44 4.22 3.61 13.89
N SER A 45 4.22 3.45 12.57
CA SER A 45 4.15 4.55 11.61
C SER A 45 2.71 4.87 11.25
N LYS A 46 1.90 3.84 10.95
CA LYS A 46 0.50 4.03 10.53
C LYS A 46 -0.41 2.91 11.02
N LYS A 47 -1.68 3.25 11.20
CA LYS A 47 -2.75 2.30 11.55
C LYS A 47 -3.85 2.42 10.50
N TYR A 48 -4.19 1.30 9.88
CA TYR A 48 -5.30 1.21 8.93
C TYR A 48 -6.44 0.43 9.58
N PHE A 49 -7.61 1.06 9.67
CA PHE A 49 -8.81 0.41 10.16
C PHE A 49 -9.37 -0.51 9.09
N VAL A 50 -9.54 -1.78 9.43
CA VAL A 50 -10.12 -2.77 8.53
C VAL A 50 -11.62 -2.78 8.78
N GLN A 51 -12.40 -2.26 7.83
CA GLN A 51 -13.84 -2.47 7.82
C GLN A 51 -14.14 -3.95 7.53
N ASP A 52 -15.20 -4.50 8.11
CA ASP A 52 -15.53 -5.93 8.02
C ASP A 52 -15.65 -6.42 6.56
N ASP A 53 -16.16 -5.59 5.66
CA ASP A 53 -16.32 -5.89 4.23
C ASP A 53 -14.98 -5.88 3.45
N GLN A 54 -13.93 -5.24 3.97
CA GLN A 54 -12.61 -5.14 3.33
C GLN A 54 -11.59 -6.15 3.90
N ARG A 55 -11.96 -6.91 4.94
CA ARG A 55 -11.05 -7.78 5.68
C ARG A 55 -10.42 -8.88 4.81
N ASP A 56 -11.21 -9.52 3.96
CA ASP A 56 -10.71 -10.56 3.06
C ASP A 56 -9.77 -9.97 2.01
N LYS A 57 -10.10 -8.79 1.48
CA LYS A 57 -9.28 -8.09 0.49
C LYS A 57 -7.93 -7.66 1.06
N TYR A 58 -7.91 -7.16 2.30
CA TYR A 58 -6.68 -6.89 3.03
C TYR A 58 -5.84 -8.16 3.22
N ASN A 59 -6.45 -9.26 3.67
CA ASN A 59 -5.73 -10.52 3.84
C ASN A 59 -5.13 -11.03 2.53
N GLN A 60 -5.81 -10.85 1.39
CA GLN A 60 -5.30 -11.19 0.07
C GLN A 60 -4.12 -10.30 -0.33
N ILE A 61 -4.25 -8.98 -0.19
CA ILE A 61 -3.24 -7.98 -0.57
C ILE A 61 -2.00 -8.03 0.34
N LEU A 62 -2.14 -8.48 1.58
CA LEU A 62 -1.01 -8.59 2.49
C LEU A 62 -0.25 -9.93 2.34
N ASN A 63 -0.71 -10.82 1.45
CA ASN A 63 0.09 -11.99 1.07
C ASN A 63 1.40 -11.57 0.39
N LYS A 64 2.39 -12.48 0.40
CA LYS A 64 3.80 -12.19 0.09
C LYS A 64 4.08 -11.50 -1.25
N THR A 65 3.25 -11.71 -2.28
CA THR A 65 3.40 -11.05 -3.58
C THR A 65 2.89 -9.60 -3.56
N SER A 66 1.75 -9.38 -2.92
CA SER A 66 1.05 -8.10 -2.91
C SER A 66 1.57 -7.14 -1.81
N ILE A 67 2.25 -7.66 -0.77
CA ILE A 67 2.82 -6.83 0.33
C ILE A 67 3.89 -5.83 -0.14
N GLU A 68 4.63 -6.15 -1.21
CA GLU A 68 5.63 -5.22 -1.75
C GLU A 68 4.95 -4.09 -2.53
N TYR A 69 3.87 -4.39 -3.24
CA TYR A 69 3.06 -3.35 -3.89
C TYR A 69 2.29 -2.51 -2.87
N PHE A 70 1.96 -3.07 -1.71
CA PHE A 70 1.39 -2.33 -0.58
C PHE A 70 2.37 -1.27 -0.06
N LYS A 71 3.64 -1.62 0.17
CA LYS A 71 4.68 -0.65 0.58
C LYS A 71 4.89 0.45 -0.46
N ILE A 72 4.97 0.09 -1.73
CA ILE A 72 5.10 1.07 -2.82
C ILE A 72 3.91 2.04 -2.81
N SER A 73 2.71 1.51 -2.57
CA SER A 73 1.49 2.32 -2.47
C SER A 73 1.50 3.24 -1.25
N GLU A 74 1.98 2.77 -0.10
CA GLU A 74 2.15 3.58 1.11
C GLU A 74 3.08 4.77 0.84
N GLU A 75 4.26 4.52 0.24
CA GLU A 75 5.22 5.57 -0.11
C GLU A 75 4.65 6.58 -1.13
N ILE A 76 3.94 6.11 -2.16
CA ILE A 76 3.29 6.99 -3.14
C ILE A 76 2.22 7.85 -2.44
N ILE A 77 1.38 7.27 -1.58
CA ILE A 77 0.32 8.01 -0.88
C ILE A 77 0.93 9.04 0.08
N GLU A 78 1.99 8.70 0.80
CA GLU A 78 2.71 9.65 1.65
C GLU A 78 3.26 10.82 0.84
N LYS A 79 3.90 10.52 -0.30
CA LYS A 79 4.40 11.59 -1.17
C LYS A 79 3.29 12.43 -1.79
N ALA A 80 2.17 11.82 -2.14
CA ALA A 80 1.00 12.54 -2.64
C ALA A 80 0.46 13.53 -1.61
N ASN A 81 0.34 13.12 -0.35
CA ASN A 81 -0.10 14.00 0.74
C ASN A 81 0.85 15.20 0.92
N GLU A 82 2.15 14.99 0.80
CA GLU A 82 3.15 16.07 0.88
C GLU A 82 3.08 17.03 -0.32
N VAL A 83 3.06 16.49 -1.54
CA VAL A 83 3.25 17.27 -2.78
C VAL A 83 1.94 17.91 -3.24
N LEU A 84 0.83 17.21 -3.11
CA LEU A 84 -0.50 17.68 -3.55
C LEU A 84 -1.28 18.36 -2.42
N ASN A 85 -0.66 18.51 -1.23
CA ASN A 85 -1.23 19.13 -0.04
C ASN A 85 -2.65 18.62 0.27
N THR A 86 -2.81 17.29 0.23
CA THR A 86 -4.09 16.61 0.36
C THR A 86 -4.06 15.60 1.50
N GLN A 87 -5.24 15.11 1.89
CA GLN A 87 -5.38 13.95 2.77
C GLN A 87 -6.05 12.83 1.99
N VAL A 88 -5.20 11.97 1.43
CA VAL A 88 -5.61 10.75 0.76
C VAL A 88 -6.21 9.78 1.79
N ASN A 89 -7.47 9.39 1.56
CA ASN A 89 -8.23 8.50 2.45
C ASN A 89 -7.61 7.10 2.52
N ASP A 90 -7.49 6.52 3.72
CA ASP A 90 -6.92 5.18 3.94
C ASP A 90 -7.52 4.07 3.06
N SER A 91 -8.77 4.17 2.63
CA SER A 91 -9.41 3.21 1.72
C SER A 91 -8.74 3.08 0.34
N ILE A 92 -8.03 4.10 -0.12
CA ILE A 92 -7.34 4.07 -1.41
C ILE A 92 -6.09 3.18 -1.40
N ILE A 93 -5.52 2.86 -0.22
CA ILE A 93 -4.30 2.05 -0.14
C ILE A 93 -4.52 0.69 -0.83
N LEU A 94 -5.69 0.08 -0.63
CA LEU A 94 -6.03 -1.18 -1.24
C LEU A 94 -6.26 -1.05 -2.73
N ALA A 95 -7.00 -0.02 -3.14
CA ALA A 95 -7.31 0.22 -4.55
C ALA A 95 -6.02 0.48 -5.35
N LEU A 96 -5.13 1.32 -4.82
CA LEU A 96 -3.85 1.63 -5.43
C LEU A 96 -2.93 0.42 -5.46
N THR A 97 -2.86 -0.35 -4.36
CA THR A 97 -2.04 -1.57 -4.31
C THR A 97 -2.45 -2.57 -5.39
N SER A 98 -3.74 -2.89 -5.48
CA SER A 98 -4.24 -3.80 -6.52
C SER A 98 -4.05 -3.22 -7.93
N HIS A 99 -4.22 -1.91 -8.11
CA HIS A 99 -4.02 -1.27 -9.40
C HIS A 99 -2.56 -1.35 -9.87
N ILE A 100 -1.60 -1.06 -8.99
CA ILE A 100 -0.16 -1.16 -9.29
C ILE A 100 0.21 -2.62 -9.58
N GLU A 101 -0.22 -3.57 -8.74
CA GLU A 101 0.04 -4.99 -8.96
C GLU A 101 -0.47 -5.43 -10.34
N PHE A 102 -1.73 -5.13 -10.66
CA PHE A 102 -2.32 -5.45 -11.95
C PHE A 102 -1.58 -4.77 -13.11
N ALA A 103 -1.23 -3.48 -12.96
CA ALA A 103 -0.54 -2.71 -13.98
C ALA A 103 0.88 -3.23 -14.28
N VAL A 104 1.59 -3.71 -13.27
CA VAL A 104 2.92 -4.33 -13.44
C VAL A 104 2.80 -5.72 -14.05
N GLN A 105 1.84 -6.54 -13.60
CA GLN A 105 1.64 -7.90 -14.13
C GLN A 105 1.28 -7.88 -15.62
N ARG A 106 0.37 -6.98 -16.05
CA ARG A 106 0.00 -6.85 -17.47
C ARG A 106 1.18 -6.40 -18.34
N GLU A 107 2.04 -5.51 -17.83
CA GLU A 107 3.22 -5.03 -18.55
C GLU A 107 4.23 -6.17 -18.75
N LYS A 108 4.47 -6.98 -17.71
CA LYS A 108 5.31 -8.19 -17.79
C LYS A 108 4.78 -9.22 -18.80
N GLN A 109 3.46 -9.24 -19.02
CA GLN A 109 2.81 -10.09 -20.02
C GLN A 109 2.79 -9.45 -21.42
N GLY A 110 3.30 -8.23 -21.60
CA GLY A 110 3.27 -7.51 -22.86
C GLY A 110 1.88 -7.00 -23.27
N ILE A 111 0.92 -6.95 -22.34
CA ILE A 111 -0.45 -6.51 -22.60
C ILE A 111 -0.51 -4.98 -22.52
N LYS A 112 -0.70 -4.34 -23.70
CA LYS A 112 -0.87 -2.89 -23.80
C LYS A 112 -2.34 -2.51 -23.80
N LEU A 113 -2.75 -1.61 -22.91
CA LEU A 113 -4.09 -1.04 -22.87
C LEU A 113 -4.05 0.44 -23.28
N PRO A 114 -4.92 0.90 -24.20
CA PRO A 114 -5.02 2.32 -24.51
C PRO A 114 -5.61 3.09 -23.33
N ASN A 115 -5.08 4.27 -23.04
CA ASN A 115 -5.70 5.23 -22.12
C ASN A 115 -6.57 6.21 -22.91
N LEU A 116 -7.88 5.95 -22.94
CA LEU A 116 -8.84 6.67 -23.78
C LEU A 116 -9.12 8.12 -23.33
N ILE A 117 -8.75 8.47 -22.09
CA ILE A 117 -9.02 9.79 -21.50
C ILE A 117 -7.71 10.52 -21.11
N LEU A 118 -6.58 10.10 -21.67
CA LEU A 118 -5.26 10.61 -21.29
C LEU A 118 -5.15 12.13 -21.45
N ASN A 119 -5.73 12.68 -22.52
CA ASN A 119 -5.62 14.11 -22.82
C ASN A 119 -6.46 14.94 -21.85
N GLU A 120 -7.67 14.46 -21.55
CA GLU A 120 -8.58 15.05 -20.57
C GLU A 120 -7.95 15.00 -19.18
N THR A 121 -7.36 13.86 -18.78
CA THR A 121 -6.65 13.76 -17.50
C THR A 121 -5.49 14.75 -17.41
N LYS A 122 -4.65 14.87 -18.45
CA LYS A 122 -3.54 15.85 -18.50
C LYS A 122 -4.02 17.29 -18.37
N GLN A 123 -5.15 17.61 -18.99
CA GLN A 123 -5.67 18.96 -19.03
C GLN A 123 -6.39 19.35 -17.74
N LEU A 124 -7.17 18.44 -17.16
CA LEU A 124 -8.00 18.70 -15.99
C LEU A 124 -7.25 18.50 -14.67
N TYR A 125 -6.29 17.58 -14.62
CA TYR A 125 -5.58 17.16 -13.41
C TYR A 125 -4.07 17.24 -13.61
N ARG A 126 -3.57 18.43 -13.95
CA ARG A 126 -2.18 18.61 -14.37
C ARG A 126 -1.18 18.21 -13.27
N GLU A 127 -1.42 18.67 -12.05
CA GLU A 127 -0.53 18.39 -10.91
C GLU A 127 -0.53 16.89 -10.56
N GLU A 128 -1.71 16.27 -10.51
CA GLU A 128 -1.85 14.84 -10.26
C GLU A 128 -1.31 13.99 -11.40
N PHE A 129 -1.39 14.47 -12.64
CA PHE A 129 -0.81 13.80 -13.80
C PHE A 129 0.72 13.82 -13.75
N GLU A 130 1.33 14.97 -13.44
CA GLU A 130 2.79 15.10 -13.25
C GLU A 130 3.27 14.23 -12.08
N PHE A 131 2.53 14.22 -10.96
CA PHE A 131 2.78 13.31 -9.84
C PHE A 131 2.65 11.83 -10.26
N GLY A 132 1.65 11.49 -11.07
CA GLY A 132 1.44 10.14 -11.59
C GLY A 132 2.60 9.66 -12.45
N LEU A 133 3.24 10.53 -13.23
CA LEU A 133 4.46 10.20 -13.97
C LEU A 133 5.63 9.89 -13.03
N TRP A 134 5.82 10.71 -12.00
CA TRP A 134 6.83 10.42 -10.95
C TRP A 134 6.55 9.07 -10.26
N ALA A 135 5.28 8.78 -9.96
CA ALA A 135 4.90 7.52 -9.32
C ALA A 135 5.20 6.31 -10.22
N ILE A 136 5.02 6.42 -11.54
CA ILE A 136 5.41 5.39 -12.51
C ILE A 136 6.92 5.13 -12.45
N ASP A 137 7.74 6.18 -12.45
CA ASP A 137 9.20 6.04 -12.37
C ASP A 137 9.64 5.33 -11.08
N GLU A 138 9.02 5.65 -9.94
CA GLU A 138 9.30 5.00 -8.66
C GLU A 138 8.89 3.52 -8.66
N ILE A 139 7.73 3.19 -9.24
CA ILE A 139 7.28 1.80 -9.40
C ILE A 139 8.28 1.02 -10.24
N GLU A 140 8.73 1.57 -11.38
CA GLU A 140 9.70 0.91 -12.25
C GLU A 140 11.04 0.64 -11.55
N LYS A 141 11.58 1.64 -10.83
CA LYS A 141 12.84 1.48 -10.07
C LYS A 141 12.73 0.34 -9.06
N LYS A 142 11.64 0.31 -8.30
CA LYS A 142 11.44 -0.70 -7.25
C LYS A 142 11.13 -2.08 -7.80
N ASP A 143 10.40 -2.19 -8.91
CA ASP A 143 10.10 -3.49 -9.51
C ASP A 143 11.34 -4.10 -10.19
N ARG A 144 12.20 -3.30 -10.83
CA ARG A 144 13.49 -3.78 -11.37
C ARG A 144 14.42 -4.32 -10.29
N ASN A 145 14.46 -3.67 -9.14
CA ASN A 145 15.25 -4.11 -7.98
C ASN A 145 14.75 -5.43 -7.36
N LYS A 146 13.58 -5.96 -7.77
CA LYS A 146 13.11 -7.30 -7.37
C LYS A 146 13.68 -8.43 -8.25
N ILE A 147 14.28 -8.09 -9.40
CA ILE A 147 14.80 -9.07 -10.39
C ILE A 147 16.32 -9.26 -10.26
N ALA A 148 17.02 -8.40 -9.50
CA ALA A 148 18.46 -8.46 -9.26
C ALA A 148 18.84 -9.30 -8.03
#